data_AF-A0A9D8HH83-F1
#
_entry.id   AF-A0A9D8HH83-F1
#
_cell.length_a   1.000
_cell.length_b   1.000
_cell.length_c   1.000
_cell.angle_alpha   90.00
_cell.angle_beta   90.00
_cell.angle_gamma   90.00
#
_symmetry.space_group_name_H-M   'P 1'
#
loop_
_entity.id
_entity.type
_entity.pdbx_description
1 polymer ?
#
loop_
_entity_poly.entity_id
_entity_poly.type
_entity_poly.pdbx_seq_one_letter_code
_entity_poly.pdbx_strand_id
1 'polypeptide(L)'
;MTVNELVTILKKNPVIPCTNKLEDYENHDFASSKVVLLYDFSIFDLKNFKTAVRQFNKFTIFSLETMSGIANDDEGVKFLRDTLGIEAVESSSPRALSSAKKMGMITVQTIFTFDSKSIIKATKLMQEIKPDFIDIRPGISLLKIKGIMNSIEKYKIICSGMISTQKEIELLIKNGATAVTTSKKELWGLYYQ
;
A
#
# COMPACT_ATOMS: atom_id res chain seq x y z
N MET A 1 4.32 8.32 -11.58
CA MET A 1 4.03 6.99 -12.18
C MET A 1 2.53 6.80 -12.33
N THR A 2 2.03 6.20 -13.42
CA THR A 2 0.59 5.91 -13.60
C THR A 2 0.18 4.59 -12.94
N VAL A 3 -1.13 4.39 -12.72
CA VAL A 3 -1.68 3.15 -12.15
C VAL A 3 -1.34 1.92 -13.02
N ASN A 4 -1.36 2.03 -14.35
CA ASN A 4 -1.05 0.91 -15.25
C ASN A 4 0.44 0.56 -15.27
N GLU A 5 1.31 1.58 -15.19
CA GLU A 5 2.75 1.39 -15.01
C GLU A 5 3.03 0.67 -13.69
N LEU A 6 2.39 1.10 -12.60
CA LEU A 6 2.52 0.49 -11.29
C LEU A 6 2.10 -0.98 -11.31
N VAL A 7 0.96 -1.31 -11.91
CA VAL A 7 0.52 -2.72 -12.08
C VAL A 7 1.54 -3.54 -12.87
N THR A 8 2.12 -2.96 -13.92
CA THR A 8 3.12 -3.66 -14.75
C THR A 8 4.39 -3.98 -13.95
N ILE A 9 4.82 -3.06 -13.09
CA ILE A 9 5.95 -3.26 -12.18
C ILE A 9 5.61 -4.36 -11.16
N LEU A 10 4.44 -4.27 -10.52
CA LEU A 10 3.99 -5.22 -9.51
C LEU A 10 3.74 -6.62 -10.05
N LYS A 11 3.34 -6.77 -11.32
CA LYS A 11 3.22 -8.09 -11.95
C LYS A 11 4.57 -8.79 -12.15
N LYS A 12 5.66 -8.03 -12.31
CA LYS A 12 7.01 -8.59 -12.44
C LYS A 12 7.60 -8.91 -11.08
N ASN A 13 7.41 -8.01 -10.11
CA ASN A 13 7.78 -8.22 -8.73
C ASN A 13 6.57 -7.95 -7.82
N PRO A 14 5.85 -9.00 -7.39
CA PRO A 14 4.63 -8.86 -6.61
C PRO A 14 4.88 -8.53 -5.15
N VAL A 15 6.12 -8.55 -4.66
CA VAL A 15 6.43 -8.23 -3.27
C VAL A 15 6.75 -6.75 -3.13
N ILE A 16 5.95 -6.08 -2.32
CA ILE A 16 6.18 -4.69 -1.88
C ILE A 16 6.79 -4.75 -0.48
N PRO A 17 8.09 -4.45 -0.32
CA PRO A 17 8.70 -4.32 0.99
C PRO A 17 7.98 -3.28 1.83
N CYS A 18 7.67 -3.66 3.06
CA CYS A 18 6.96 -2.83 4.02
C CYS A 18 7.89 -2.54 5.21
N THR A 19 8.19 -1.27 5.48
CA THR A 19 9.09 -0.90 6.59
C THR A 19 8.63 0.35 7.33
N ASN A 20 9.09 0.46 8.58
CA ASN A 20 9.00 1.65 9.43
C ASN A 20 10.39 2.22 9.79
N LYS A 21 11.44 1.82 9.05
CA LYS A 21 12.84 2.15 9.32
C LYS A 21 13.49 2.75 8.08
N LEU A 22 14.12 3.92 8.21
CA LEU A 22 14.86 4.53 7.09
C LEU A 22 16.15 3.75 6.78
N GLU A 23 16.71 3.06 7.76
CA GLU A 23 17.92 2.25 7.60
C GLU A 23 17.69 1.09 6.62
N ASP A 24 16.45 0.66 6.43
CA ASP A 24 16.13 -0.39 5.46
C ASP A 24 16.36 0.06 4.02
N TYR A 25 16.51 1.35 3.73
CA TYR A 25 16.93 1.81 2.41
C TYR A 25 18.35 1.37 2.03
N GLU A 26 19.20 1.04 3.01
CA GLU A 26 20.55 0.50 2.78
C GLU A 26 20.53 -1.01 2.55
N ASN A 27 19.43 -1.70 2.87
CA ASN A 27 19.28 -3.12 2.58
C ASN A 27 19.18 -3.33 1.07
N HIS A 28 20.04 -4.21 0.53
CA HIS A 28 20.11 -4.47 -0.92
C HIS A 28 18.76 -4.82 -1.54
N ASP A 29 17.99 -5.68 -0.87
CA ASP A 29 16.71 -6.15 -1.40
C ASP A 29 15.71 -5.00 -1.43
N PHE A 30 15.52 -4.33 -0.29
CA PHE A 30 14.71 -3.13 -0.23
C PHE A 30 15.13 -2.08 -1.27
N ALA A 31 16.44 -1.86 -1.44
CA ALA A 31 17.04 -0.95 -2.42
C ALA A 31 16.77 -1.37 -3.88
N SER A 32 16.58 -2.66 -4.15
CA SER A 32 16.26 -3.20 -5.48
C SER A 32 14.76 -3.11 -5.83
N SER A 33 13.89 -3.00 -4.83
CA SER A 33 12.45 -2.80 -5.06
C SER A 33 12.12 -1.41 -5.61
N LYS A 34 11.36 -1.36 -6.72
CA LYS A 34 10.86 -0.10 -7.27
C LYS A 34 9.68 0.49 -6.48
N VAL A 35 8.91 -0.36 -5.81
CA VAL A 35 7.72 0.01 -5.04
C VAL A 35 7.92 -0.43 -3.60
N VAL A 36 7.66 0.47 -2.66
CA VAL A 36 7.77 0.20 -1.21
C VAL A 36 6.57 0.78 -0.47
N LEU A 37 6.22 0.16 0.65
CA LEU A 37 5.21 0.65 1.58
C LEU A 37 5.87 1.13 2.86
N LEU A 38 5.48 2.31 3.32
CA LEU A 38 5.99 2.88 4.56
C LEU A 38 4.86 3.07 5.56
N TYR A 39 5.10 2.64 6.79
CA TYR A 39 4.14 2.72 7.89
C TYR A 39 4.85 3.13 9.19
N ASP A 40 4.08 3.63 10.16
CA ASP A 40 4.53 4.04 11.50
C ASP A 40 5.59 5.14 11.52
N PHE A 41 5.66 5.94 10.45
CA PHE A 41 6.53 7.11 10.39
C PHE A 41 5.90 8.32 11.10
N SER A 42 6.75 9.13 11.73
CA SER A 42 6.39 10.41 12.32
C SER A 42 6.79 11.58 11.42
N ILE A 43 6.21 12.75 11.68
CA ILE A 43 6.63 14.01 11.05
C ILE A 43 8.14 14.29 11.21
N PHE A 44 8.80 13.79 12.26
CA PHE A 44 10.24 13.99 12.44
C PHE A 44 11.07 13.14 11.48
N ASP A 45 10.62 11.92 11.20
CA ASP A 45 11.27 11.04 10.21
C ASP A 45 11.17 11.63 8.80
N LEU A 46 10.10 12.39 8.53
CA LEU A 46 9.88 13.05 7.24
C LEU A 46 10.91 14.12 6.90
N LYS A 47 11.61 14.67 7.90
CA LYS A 47 12.62 15.71 7.68
C LYS A 47 13.73 15.23 6.73
N ASN A 48 14.11 13.97 6.84
CA ASN A 48 15.13 13.35 5.99
C ASN A 48 14.55 12.51 4.86
N PHE A 49 13.24 12.26 4.90
CA PHE A 49 12.53 11.38 4.00
C PHE A 49 12.62 11.81 2.53
N LYS A 50 12.47 13.11 2.25
CA LYS A 50 12.56 13.64 0.88
C LYS A 50 13.93 13.37 0.25
N THR A 51 15.00 13.42 1.04
CA THR A 51 16.36 13.11 0.59
C THR A 51 16.51 11.62 0.32
N ALA A 52 16.06 10.77 1.25
CA ALA A 52 16.12 9.32 1.10
C ALA A 52 15.33 8.84 -0.13
N VAL A 53 14.04 9.17 -0.24
CA VAL A 53 13.21 8.73 -1.39
C VAL A 53 13.78 9.19 -2.72
N ARG A 54 14.25 10.44 -2.81
CA ARG A 54 14.86 10.96 -4.04
C ARG A 54 16.15 10.25 -4.38
N GLN A 55 16.99 9.93 -3.40
CA GLN A 55 18.25 9.23 -3.62
C GLN A 55 18.03 7.83 -4.22
N PHE A 56 17.00 7.12 -3.77
CA PHE A 56 16.75 5.74 -4.20
C PHE A 56 15.74 5.61 -5.35
N ASN A 57 15.14 6.72 -5.81
CA ASN A 57 14.19 6.77 -6.93
C ASN A 57 13.06 5.73 -6.84
N LYS A 58 12.51 5.56 -5.63
CA LYS A 58 11.46 4.58 -5.34
C LYS A 58 10.07 5.20 -5.42
N PHE A 59 9.11 4.40 -5.88
CA PHE A 59 7.70 4.73 -5.75
C PHE A 59 7.20 4.30 -4.37
N THR A 60 6.83 5.27 -3.55
CA THR A 60 6.44 5.02 -2.16
C THR A 60 4.94 5.14 -1.96
N ILE A 61 4.34 4.08 -1.40
CA ILE A 61 2.99 4.08 -0.84
C ILE A 61 3.12 4.42 0.64
N PHE A 62 2.54 5.54 1.07
CA PHE A 62 2.65 6.00 2.45
C PHE A 62 1.39 5.72 3.25
N SER A 63 1.52 5.08 4.41
CA SER A 63 0.38 4.80 5.29
C SER A 63 -0.03 6.02 6.08
N LEU A 64 -1.20 6.56 5.77
CA LEU A 64 -1.82 7.64 6.56
C LEU A 64 -2.42 7.11 7.85
N GLU A 65 -2.75 5.81 7.90
CA GLU A 65 -3.40 5.19 9.04
C GLU A 65 -2.53 5.23 10.30
N THR A 66 -1.22 5.00 10.14
CA THR A 66 -0.30 4.91 11.28
C THR A 66 0.71 6.05 11.36
N MET A 67 0.51 7.09 10.55
CA MET A 67 1.34 8.27 10.55
C MET A 67 1.10 9.12 11.82
N SER A 68 2.18 9.54 12.47
CA SER A 68 2.10 10.43 13.64
C SER A 68 2.51 11.87 13.33
N GLY A 69 1.76 12.83 13.87
CA GLY A 69 2.05 14.26 13.74
C GLY A 69 1.52 14.92 12.46
N ILE A 70 0.86 14.19 11.56
CA ILE A 70 0.15 14.73 10.40
C ILE A 70 -1.30 14.26 10.44
N ALA A 71 -2.23 15.20 10.30
CA ALA A 71 -3.64 14.89 10.29
C ALA A 71 -4.08 14.26 8.96
N ASN A 72 -5.06 13.36 9.03
CA ASN A 72 -5.66 12.72 7.86
C ASN A 72 -6.76 13.58 7.23
N ASP A 73 -6.45 14.85 6.99
CA ASP A 73 -7.33 15.85 6.39
C ASP A 73 -6.72 16.48 5.13
N ASP A 74 -7.41 17.48 4.57
CA ASP A 74 -7.03 18.08 3.29
C ASP A 74 -5.64 18.75 3.36
N GLU A 75 -5.32 19.42 4.47
CA GLU A 75 -4.03 20.10 4.65
C GLU A 75 -2.90 19.11 4.92
N GLY A 76 -3.13 18.07 5.73
CA GLY A 76 -2.14 17.03 5.96
C GLY A 76 -1.78 16.28 4.68
N VAL A 77 -2.78 15.90 3.88
CA VAL A 77 -2.54 15.25 2.58
C VAL A 77 -1.84 16.21 1.61
N LYS A 78 -2.21 17.50 1.61
CA LYS A 78 -1.53 18.52 0.81
C LYS A 78 -0.07 18.71 1.18
N PHE A 79 0.23 18.71 2.46
CA PHE A 79 1.61 18.75 2.93
C PHE A 79 2.42 17.56 2.40
N LEU A 80 1.87 16.34 2.47
CA LEU A 80 2.55 15.15 1.95
C LEU A 80 2.81 15.24 0.44
N ARG A 81 1.82 15.71 -0.32
CA ARG A 81 1.95 15.86 -1.77
C ARG A 81 2.93 16.95 -2.16
N ASP A 82 2.69 18.18 -1.71
CA ASP A 82 3.38 19.37 -2.22
C ASP A 82 4.78 19.53 -1.59
N THR A 83 4.91 19.22 -0.30
CA THR A 83 6.18 19.39 0.43
C THR A 83 7.09 18.19 0.26
N LEU A 84 6.55 16.98 0.41
CA LEU A 84 7.36 15.75 0.41
C LEU A 84 7.39 15.03 -0.94
N GLY A 85 6.48 15.36 -1.86
CA GLY A 85 6.42 14.73 -3.18
C GLY A 85 5.86 13.31 -3.14
N ILE A 86 5.07 12.95 -2.11
CA ILE A 86 4.43 11.64 -2.05
C ILE A 86 3.43 11.52 -3.19
N GLU A 87 3.47 10.39 -3.91
CA GLU A 87 2.62 10.14 -5.08
C GLU A 87 1.52 9.10 -4.83
N ALA A 88 1.64 8.32 -3.75
CA ALA A 88 0.66 7.30 -3.37
C ALA A 88 0.48 7.22 -1.86
N VAL A 89 -0.77 7.01 -1.43
CA VAL A 89 -1.13 6.84 -0.03
C VAL A 89 -2.09 5.68 0.17
N GLU A 90 -2.02 5.08 1.35
CA GLU A 90 -3.05 4.16 1.84
C GLU A 90 -3.76 4.72 3.07
N SER A 91 -5.05 4.40 3.21
CA SER A 91 -5.84 4.74 4.40
C SER A 91 -7.15 3.97 4.43
N SER A 92 -7.72 3.79 5.63
CA SER A 92 -9.13 3.39 5.78
C SER A 92 -10.11 4.58 5.76
N SER A 93 -9.60 5.82 5.87
CA SER A 93 -10.39 7.06 5.96
C SER A 93 -10.90 7.53 4.59
N PRO A 94 -12.23 7.60 4.37
CA PRO A 94 -12.80 8.11 3.13
C PRO A 94 -12.41 9.56 2.83
N ARG A 95 -12.31 10.38 3.88
CA ARG A 95 -11.93 11.79 3.76
C ARG A 95 -10.50 11.93 3.24
N ALA A 96 -9.56 11.20 3.83
CA ALA A 96 -8.16 11.25 3.45
C ALA A 96 -7.95 10.78 2.00
N LEU A 97 -8.58 9.67 1.62
CA LEU A 97 -8.50 9.15 0.25
C LEU A 97 -9.14 10.11 -0.78
N SER A 98 -10.27 10.72 -0.42
CA SER A 98 -10.92 11.72 -1.27
C SER A 98 -10.04 12.96 -1.47
N SER A 99 -9.37 13.41 -0.41
CA SER A 99 -8.37 14.48 -0.51
C SER A 99 -7.22 14.09 -1.44
N ALA A 100 -6.58 12.94 -1.19
CA ALA A 100 -5.43 12.47 -1.97
C ALA A 100 -5.76 12.35 -3.46
N LYS A 101 -6.97 11.88 -3.78
CA LYS A 101 -7.45 11.78 -5.15
C LYS A 101 -7.63 13.14 -5.83
N LYS A 102 -8.13 14.16 -5.14
CA LYS A 102 -8.20 15.54 -5.66
C LYS A 102 -6.81 16.10 -5.99
N MET A 103 -5.79 15.63 -5.28
CA MET A 103 -4.39 16.01 -5.50
C MET A 103 -3.67 15.16 -6.55
N GLY A 104 -4.39 14.26 -7.23
CA GLY A 104 -3.85 13.40 -8.27
C GLY A 104 -2.92 12.29 -7.76
N MET A 105 -3.01 11.94 -6.47
CA MET A 105 -2.26 10.84 -5.88
C MET A 105 -2.92 9.50 -6.20
N ILE A 106 -2.13 8.43 -6.30
CA ILE A 106 -2.65 7.06 -6.32
C ILE A 106 -3.19 6.72 -4.92
N THR A 107 -4.38 6.14 -4.89
CA THR A 107 -5.10 5.84 -3.65
C THR A 107 -5.25 4.35 -3.43
N VAL A 108 -4.85 3.89 -2.25
CA VAL A 108 -5.02 2.51 -1.79
C VAL A 108 -5.99 2.51 -0.61
N GLN A 109 -7.18 1.92 -0.77
CA GLN A 109 -8.12 1.82 0.34
C GLN A 109 -7.79 0.62 1.22
N THR A 110 -7.44 0.85 2.47
CA THR A 110 -7.18 -0.21 3.44
C THR A 110 -8.50 -0.78 3.96
N ILE A 111 -8.63 -2.10 3.92
CA ILE A 111 -9.80 -2.86 4.34
C ILE A 111 -9.38 -3.85 5.41
N PHE A 112 -9.77 -3.56 6.65
CA PHE A 112 -9.62 -4.49 7.76
C PHE A 112 -10.78 -5.48 7.76
N THR A 113 -10.46 -6.76 7.57
CA THR A 113 -11.45 -7.84 7.52
C THR A 113 -11.56 -8.49 8.90
N PHE A 114 -12.51 -8.02 9.70
CA PHE A 114 -12.82 -8.63 11.00
C PHE A 114 -13.98 -9.64 10.87
N ASP A 115 -14.98 -9.25 10.09
CA ASP A 115 -16.21 -10.00 9.87
C ASP A 115 -16.86 -9.61 8.52
N SER A 116 -17.98 -10.23 8.17
CA SER A 116 -18.73 -9.89 6.96
C SER A 116 -19.25 -8.44 6.93
N LYS A 117 -19.53 -7.83 8.09
CA LYS A 117 -20.02 -6.44 8.17
C LYS A 117 -18.94 -5.44 7.79
N SER A 118 -17.71 -5.63 8.26
CA SER A 118 -16.54 -4.82 7.92
C SER A 118 -16.32 -4.78 6.41
N ILE A 119 -16.49 -5.94 5.77
CA ILE A 119 -16.36 -6.16 4.34
C ILE A 119 -17.47 -5.44 3.55
N ILE A 120 -18.73 -5.57 3.96
CA ILE A 120 -19.87 -4.86 3.32
C ILE A 120 -19.70 -3.35 3.43
N LYS A 121 -19.27 -2.84 4.59
CA LYS A 121 -19.00 -1.41 4.79
C LYS A 121 -17.89 -0.92 3.87
N ALA A 122 -16.78 -1.65 3.81
CA ALA A 122 -15.68 -1.35 2.90
C ALA A 122 -16.14 -1.30 1.44
N THR A 123 -17.05 -2.19 1.04
CA THR A 123 -17.62 -2.24 -0.32
C THR A 123 -18.34 -0.96 -0.72
N LYS A 124 -19.16 -0.43 0.18
CA LYS A 124 -19.88 0.83 -0.07
C LYS A 124 -18.89 1.98 -0.25
N LEU A 125 -17.91 2.07 0.64
CA LEU A 125 -16.85 3.07 0.57
C LEU A 125 -16.03 2.95 -0.74
N MET A 126 -15.69 1.74 -1.17
CA MET A 126 -14.99 1.50 -2.44
C MET A 126 -15.78 2.00 -3.64
N GLN A 127 -17.10 1.89 -3.64
CA GLN A 127 -17.97 2.36 -4.73
C GLN A 127 -18.07 3.89 -4.77
N GLU A 128 -18.03 4.54 -3.61
CA GLU A 128 -18.08 5.99 -3.46
C GLU A 128 -16.73 6.64 -3.82
N ILE A 129 -15.64 6.16 -3.20
CA ILE A 129 -14.29 6.72 -3.33
C ILE A 129 -13.65 6.32 -4.67
N LYS A 130 -13.96 5.09 -5.13
CA LYS A 130 -13.35 4.44 -6.32
C LYS A 130 -11.81 4.47 -6.24
N PRO A 131 -11.20 3.88 -5.20
CA PRO A 131 -9.75 3.90 -5.05
C PRO A 131 -9.07 3.16 -6.21
N ASP A 132 -7.80 3.47 -6.47
CA ASP A 132 -7.04 2.83 -7.55
C ASP A 132 -6.67 1.39 -7.21
N PHE A 133 -6.38 1.14 -5.93
CA PHE A 133 -6.10 -0.16 -5.34
C PHE A 133 -6.90 -0.34 -4.05
N ILE A 134 -7.04 -1.59 -3.63
CA ILE A 134 -7.56 -1.94 -2.30
C ILE A 134 -6.48 -2.76 -1.59
N ASP A 135 -6.35 -2.59 -0.29
CA ASP A 135 -5.44 -3.36 0.54
C ASP A 135 -6.21 -4.19 1.57
N ILE A 136 -6.19 -5.51 1.45
CA ILE A 136 -6.89 -6.43 2.35
C ILE A 136 -5.97 -6.81 3.52
N ARG A 137 -6.45 -6.57 4.75
CA ARG A 137 -5.74 -6.88 6.00
C ARG A 137 -6.59 -7.73 6.96
N PRO A 138 -6.10 -8.87 7.46
CA PRO A 138 -4.85 -9.54 7.07
C PRO A 138 -4.94 -10.09 5.63
N GLY A 139 -3.80 -10.18 4.94
CA GLY A 139 -3.75 -10.53 3.52
C GLY A 139 -4.37 -11.88 3.20
N ILE A 140 -4.23 -12.85 4.12
CA ILE A 140 -4.80 -14.20 3.99
C ILE A 140 -6.33 -14.20 3.89
N SER A 141 -7.01 -13.14 4.36
CA SER A 141 -8.46 -13.01 4.28
C SER A 141 -8.98 -12.94 2.85
N LEU A 142 -8.16 -12.57 1.87
CA LEU A 142 -8.53 -12.63 0.45
C LEU A 142 -9.11 -14.01 0.08
N LEU A 143 -8.49 -15.08 0.59
CA LEU A 143 -8.88 -16.46 0.30
C LEU A 143 -10.26 -16.84 0.82
N LYS A 144 -10.78 -16.08 1.80
CA LYS A 144 -12.13 -16.28 2.37
C LYS A 144 -13.18 -15.41 1.69
N ILE A 145 -12.80 -14.23 1.21
CA ILE A 145 -13.77 -13.23 0.73
C ILE A 145 -13.95 -13.23 -0.79
N LYS A 146 -12.99 -13.80 -1.54
CA LYS A 146 -12.98 -13.78 -3.01
C LYS A 146 -14.29 -14.27 -3.65
N GLY A 147 -14.92 -15.32 -3.11
CA GLY A 147 -16.21 -15.83 -3.60
C GLY A 147 -17.45 -15.17 -3.01
N ILE A 148 -17.29 -14.32 -1.99
CA ILE A 148 -18.41 -13.62 -1.32
C ILE A 148 -18.67 -12.27 -2.02
N MET A 149 -17.67 -11.77 -2.73
CA MET A 149 -17.58 -10.36 -3.09
C MET A 149 -17.09 -10.12 -4.51
N ASN A 150 -17.99 -10.35 -5.47
CA ASN A 150 -17.74 -10.12 -6.90
C ASN A 150 -17.33 -8.67 -7.23
N SER A 151 -17.62 -7.70 -6.36
CA SER A 151 -17.20 -6.31 -6.55
C SER A 151 -15.71 -6.09 -6.23
N ILE A 152 -15.13 -6.86 -5.30
CA ILE A 152 -13.71 -6.74 -4.92
C ILE A 152 -12.80 -7.16 -6.08
N GLU A 153 -13.18 -8.20 -6.82
CA GLU A 153 -12.37 -8.75 -7.91
C GLU A 153 -12.17 -7.77 -9.08
N LYS A 154 -12.96 -6.70 -9.14
CA LYS A 154 -12.82 -5.63 -10.15
C LYS A 154 -11.70 -4.65 -9.83
N TYR A 155 -11.22 -4.64 -8.59
CA TYR A 155 -10.16 -3.75 -8.13
C TYR A 155 -8.80 -4.43 -8.21
N LYS A 156 -7.74 -3.60 -8.17
CA LYS A 156 -6.37 -4.07 -8.03
C LYS A 156 -6.12 -4.33 -6.55
N ILE A 157 -5.80 -5.58 -6.21
CA ILE A 157 -5.76 -6.02 -4.82
C ILE A 157 -4.32 -6.10 -4.32
N ILE A 158 -4.02 -5.38 -3.24
CA ILE A 158 -2.84 -5.59 -2.42
C ILE A 158 -3.29 -6.43 -1.22
N CYS A 159 -2.46 -7.40 -0.81
CA CYS A 159 -2.68 -8.16 0.41
C CYS A 159 -1.57 -7.86 1.41
N SER A 160 -1.93 -7.43 2.61
CA SER A 160 -0.97 -6.96 3.61
C SER A 160 -1.22 -7.60 4.97
N GLY A 161 -0.14 -7.83 5.71
CA GLY A 161 -0.19 -8.33 7.08
C GLY A 161 -0.35 -9.85 7.19
N MET A 162 0.39 -10.43 8.14
CA MET A 162 0.45 -11.87 8.42
C MET A 162 0.87 -12.75 7.23
N ILE A 163 1.70 -12.22 6.32
CA ILE A 163 2.29 -12.96 5.20
C ILE A 163 3.76 -13.24 5.53
N SER A 164 4.11 -14.51 5.66
CA SER A 164 5.39 -14.94 6.27
C SER A 164 6.14 -15.98 5.45
N THR A 165 5.56 -16.50 4.38
CA THR A 165 6.18 -17.51 3.51
C THR A 165 5.97 -17.23 2.03
N GLN A 166 6.91 -17.69 1.20
CA GLN A 166 6.76 -17.64 -0.26
C GLN A 166 5.48 -18.35 -0.74
N LYS A 167 5.11 -19.47 -0.12
CA LYS A 167 3.89 -20.23 -0.46
C LYS A 167 2.61 -19.41 -0.26
N GLU A 168 2.54 -18.62 0.81
CA GLU A 168 1.41 -17.70 1.05
C GLU A 168 1.35 -16.61 -0.02
N ILE A 169 2.51 -16.07 -0.43
CA ILE A 169 2.59 -15.07 -1.51
C ILE A 169 2.04 -15.67 -2.81
N GLU A 170 2.58 -16.82 -3.24
CA GLU A 170 2.15 -17.51 -4.47
C GLU A 170 0.65 -17.83 -4.44
N LEU A 171 0.14 -18.29 -3.30
CA LEU A 171 -1.28 -18.59 -3.11
C LEU A 171 -2.15 -17.34 -3.26
N LEU A 172 -1.75 -16.20 -2.68
CA LEU A 172 -2.49 -14.94 -2.79
C LEU A 172 -2.49 -14.41 -4.22
N ILE A 173 -1.33 -14.42 -4.89
CA ILE A 173 -1.21 -13.98 -6.30
C ILE A 173 -2.04 -14.87 -7.22
N LYS A 174 -1.97 -16.21 -7.05
CA LYS A 174 -2.83 -17.15 -7.79
C LYS A 174 -4.32 -16.87 -7.56
N ASN A 175 -4.67 -16.36 -6.39
CA ASN A 175 -6.03 -15.98 -6.04
C ASN A 175 -6.38 -14.52 -6.37
N GLY A 176 -5.60 -13.82 -7.19
CA GLY A 176 -5.99 -12.51 -7.75
C GLY A 176 -5.48 -11.31 -6.98
N ALA A 177 -4.59 -11.50 -5.99
CA ALA A 177 -3.77 -10.41 -5.51
C ALA A 177 -2.89 -9.89 -6.66
N THR A 178 -2.86 -8.57 -6.84
CA THR A 178 -1.93 -7.87 -7.73
C THR A 178 -0.54 -7.81 -7.12
N ALA A 179 -0.47 -7.62 -5.80
CA ALA A 179 0.77 -7.59 -5.03
C ALA A 179 0.51 -8.00 -3.59
N VAL A 180 1.59 -8.26 -2.86
CA VAL A 180 1.60 -8.52 -1.43
C VAL A 180 2.53 -7.53 -0.76
N THR A 181 2.21 -7.09 0.45
CA THR A 181 3.17 -6.37 1.30
C THR A 181 3.61 -7.27 2.44
N THR A 182 4.87 -7.16 2.83
CA THR A 182 5.40 -7.86 4.00
C THR A 182 6.56 -7.11 4.61
N SER A 183 6.64 -7.11 5.94
CA SER A 183 7.78 -6.61 6.70
C SER A 183 8.86 -7.69 6.91
N LYS A 184 8.60 -8.92 6.44
CA LYS A 184 9.55 -10.03 6.52
C LYS A 184 10.64 -9.86 5.46
N LYS A 185 11.81 -9.40 5.90
CA LYS A 185 12.92 -8.99 5.02
C LYS A 185 13.41 -10.12 4.12
N GLU A 186 13.38 -11.36 4.61
CA GLU A 186 13.78 -12.55 3.86
C GLU A 186 12.91 -12.81 2.62
N LEU A 187 11.73 -12.17 2.52
CA LEU A 187 10.83 -12.31 1.39
C LEU A 187 10.97 -11.18 0.36
N TRP A 188 11.68 -10.09 0.67
CA TRP A 188 11.79 -8.92 -0.21
C TRP A 188 12.48 -9.28 -1.53
N GLY A 189 13.55 -10.09 -1.46
CA GLY A 189 14.37 -10.50 -2.61
C GLY A 189 13.85 -11.62 -3.50
N LEU A 190 12.69 -12.21 -3.21
CA LEU A 190 12.26 -13.46 -3.85
C LEU A 190 12.04 -13.37 -5.37
N TYR A 191 11.70 -12.19 -5.88
CA TYR A 191 11.26 -11.99 -7.26
C TYR A 191 12.05 -10.89 -7.99
N TYR A 192 13.24 -10.53 -7.48
CA TYR A 192 14.14 -9.70 -8.28
C TYR A 192 14.68 -10.52 -9.45
N GLN A 193 14.62 -9.93 -10.64
CA GLN A 193 15.24 -10.43 -11.86
C GLN A 193 16.41 -9.53 -12.24
#